data_AF-A0A4S8LC72-F1
#
_entry.id   AF-A0A4S8LC72-F1
#
_cell.length_a   1.000
_cell.length_b   1.000
_cell.length_c   1.000
_cell.angle_alpha   90.00
_cell.angle_beta   90.00
_cell.angle_gamma   90.00
#
_symmetry.space_group_name_H-M   'P 1'
#
loop_
_entity.id
_entity.type
_entity.pdbx_description
1 polymer ?
#
loop_
_entity_poly.entity_id
_entity_poly.type
_entity_poly.pdbx_seq_one_letter_code
_entity_poly.pdbx_strand_id
1 'polypeptide(L)'
;MSMMYFSLSTALYISWLRLPHRFSPHIHSLLRLMCRSSIMLIISFWSAMKGKALVEAQDHEIYKKVALSRAFINSYDLGKMQNLKLIFNTREGG
;
A
#
# COMPACT_ATOMS: atom_id res chain seq x y z
N MET A 1 -7.06 10.39 -4.78
CA MET A 1 -5.64 9.96 -4.67
C MET A 1 -5.47 8.43 -4.76
N SER A 2 -6.30 7.62 -4.09
CA SER A 2 -6.20 6.14 -4.13
C SER A 2 -6.34 5.54 -5.55
N MET A 3 -7.29 6.06 -6.35
CA MET A 3 -7.46 5.65 -7.76
C MET A 3 -6.23 5.92 -8.64
N MET A 4 -5.44 6.94 -8.33
CA MET A 4 -4.26 7.30 -9.11
C MET A 4 -3.11 6.31 -8.89
N TYR A 5 -2.96 5.79 -7.66
CA TYR A 5 -1.98 4.75 -7.37
C TYR A 5 -2.39 3.39 -7.94
N PHE A 6 -3.68 3.08 -7.91
CA PHE A 6 -4.19 1.86 -8.53
C PHE A 6 -4.04 1.91 -10.06
N SER A 7 -4.34 3.04 -10.70
CA SER A 7 -4.15 3.21 -12.15
C SER A 7 -2.69 3.22 -12.54
N LEU A 8 -1.80 3.86 -11.77
CA LEU A 8 -0.35 3.88 -12.02
C LEU A 8 0.27 2.48 -11.83
N SER A 9 -0.14 1.76 -10.79
CA SER A 9 0.27 0.37 -10.55
C SER A 9 -0.20 -0.55 -11.67
N THR A 10 -1.45 -0.39 -12.12
CA THR A 10 -2.01 -1.17 -13.23
C THR A 10 -1.33 -0.81 -14.56
N ALA A 11 -1.03 0.46 -14.80
CA ALA A 11 -0.33 0.92 -16.00
C ALA A 11 1.12 0.40 -16.04
N LEU A 12 1.84 0.45 -14.91
CA LEU A 12 3.17 -0.15 -14.79
C LEU A 12 3.14 -1.67 -15.01
N TYR A 13 2.11 -2.36 -14.49
CA TYR A 13 1.90 -3.79 -14.71
C TYR A 13 1.67 -4.13 -16.19
N ILE A 14 0.79 -3.40 -16.88
CA ILE A 14 0.50 -3.61 -18.31
C ILE A 14 1.72 -3.29 -19.19
N SER A 15 2.45 -2.21 -18.87
CA SER A 15 3.64 -1.80 -19.60
C SER A 15 4.76 -2.86 -19.50
N TRP A 16 4.90 -3.51 -18.33
CA TRP A 16 5.86 -4.60 -18.12
C TRP A 16 5.46 -5.93 -18.75
N LEU A 17 4.16 -6.20 -18.92
CA LEU A 17 3.67 -7.38 -19.63
C LEU A 17 4.07 -7.38 -21.12
N ARG A 18 4.44 -6.22 -21.69
CA ARG A 18 4.85 -6.04 -23.08
C ARG A 18 6.36 -6.13 -23.33
N LEU A 19 7.20 -6.34 -22.31
CA LEU A 19 8.64 -6.46 -22.50
C LEU A 19 8.99 -7.78 -23.23
N PRO A 20 9.93 -7.76 -24.20
CA PRO A 20 10.17 -8.89 -25.08
C PRO A 20 10.66 -10.11 -24.31
N HIS A 21 10.15 -11.26 -24.71
CA HIS A 21 10.44 -12.63 -24.25
C HIS A 21 11.91 -13.03 -24.51
N ARG A 22 12.88 -12.26 -23.98
CA ARG A 22 14.31 -12.50 -24.17
C ARG A 22 14.95 -13.28 -23.02
N PHE A 23 14.20 -13.51 -21.94
CA PHE A 23 14.64 -14.28 -20.76
C PHE A 23 13.93 -15.64 -20.69
N SER A 24 14.59 -16.61 -20.05
CA SER A 24 13.99 -17.92 -19.73
C SER A 24 12.64 -17.73 -19.02
N PRO A 25 11.58 -18.47 -19.40
CA PRO A 25 10.22 -18.28 -18.87
C PRO A 25 10.15 -18.43 -17.35
N HIS A 26 11.04 -19.21 -16.75
CA HIS A 26 11.18 -19.32 -15.30
C HIS A 26 11.62 -18.01 -14.63
N ILE A 27 12.63 -17.34 -15.18
CA ILE A 27 13.13 -16.05 -14.66
C ILE A 27 12.05 -14.98 -14.80
N HIS A 28 11.34 -14.97 -15.93
CA HIS A 28 10.26 -14.01 -16.16
C HIS A 28 9.07 -14.22 -15.19
N SER A 29 8.74 -15.47 -14.87
CA SER A 29 7.71 -15.80 -13.86
C SER A 29 8.10 -15.32 -12.46
N LEU A 30 9.34 -15.60 -12.03
CA LEU A 30 9.85 -15.17 -10.72
C LEU A 30 9.88 -13.64 -10.59
N LEU A 31 10.30 -12.94 -11.65
CA LEU A 31 10.32 -11.47 -11.66
C LEU A 31 8.91 -10.86 -11.50
N ARG A 32 7.90 -11.45 -12.15
CA ARG A 32 6.50 -11.00 -12.01
C ARG A 32 5.98 -11.18 -10.58
N LEU A 33 6.30 -12.31 -9.95
CA LEU A 33 5.95 -12.57 -8.55
C LEU A 33 6.60 -11.57 -7.60
N MET A 34 7.90 -11.31 -7.76
CA MET A 34 8.64 -10.34 -6.94
C MET A 34 8.10 -8.91 -7.12
N CYS A 35 7.73 -8.52 -8.35
CA CYS A 35 7.16 -7.20 -8.62
C CYS A 35 5.77 -7.03 -7.96
N ARG A 36 4.91 -8.05 -8.03
CA ARG A 36 3.58 -7.98 -7.42
C ARG A 36 3.66 -7.92 -5.89
N SER A 37 4.54 -8.72 -5.29
CA SER A 37 4.71 -8.73 -3.83
C SER A 37 5.32 -7.43 -3.31
N SER A 38 6.28 -6.84 -4.03
CA SER A 38 6.88 -5.55 -3.66
C SER A 38 5.89 -4.39 -3.71
N ILE A 39 5.00 -4.33 -4.70
CA ILE A 39 3.93 -3.30 -4.75
C ILE A 39 3.00 -3.44 -3.53
N MET A 40 2.56 -4.67 -3.21
CA MET A 40 1.72 -4.93 -2.05
C MET A 40 2.41 -4.57 -0.74
N LEU A 41 3.71 -4.86 -0.62
CA LEU A 41 4.53 -4.49 0.53
C LEU A 41 4.58 -2.97 0.71
N ILE A 42 4.82 -2.21 -0.37
CA ILE A 42 4.89 -0.74 -0.34
C ILE A 42 3.55 -0.13 0.12
N ILE A 43 2.43 -0.61 -0.44
CA ILE A 43 1.09 -0.13 -0.07
C ILE A 43 0.77 -0.45 1.40
N SER A 44 1.12 -1.66 1.84
CA SER A 44 0.89 -2.12 3.22
C SER A 44 1.75 -1.32 4.21
N PHE A 45 3.03 -1.11 3.88
CA PHE A 45 3.95 -0.33 4.71
C PHE A 45 3.51 1.13 4.82
N TRP A 46 3.05 1.72 3.72
CA TRP A 46 2.50 3.08 3.73
C TRP A 46 1.23 3.20 4.58
N SER A 47 0.34 2.22 4.49
CA SER A 47 -0.89 2.17 5.29
C SER A 47 -0.57 1.99 6.79
N ALA A 48 0.37 1.10 7.11
CA ALA A 48 0.90 0.89 8.45
C ALA A 48 1.45 2.18 9.07
N MET A 49 2.25 2.95 8.31
CA MET A 49 2.77 4.24 8.78
C MET A 49 1.69 5.27 9.09
N LYS A 50 0.53 5.22 8.42
CA LYS A 50 -0.60 6.14 8.64
C LYS A 50 -1.60 5.64 9.68
N GLY A 51 -1.35 4.48 10.31
CA GLY A 51 -2.30 3.85 11.22
C GLY A 51 -3.64 3.59 10.56
N LYS A 52 -3.64 3.23 9.26
CA LYS A 52 -4.86 2.96 8.49
C LYS A 52 -4.94 1.49 8.11
N ALA A 53 -6.10 0.89 8.34
CA ALA A 53 -6.39 -0.43 7.80
C ALA A 53 -6.67 -0.34 6.29
N LEU A 54 -6.41 -1.44 5.57
CA LEU A 54 -6.71 -1.54 4.13
C LEU A 54 -8.21 -1.28 3.83
N VAL A 55 -9.09 -1.67 4.75
CA VAL A 55 -10.54 -1.42 4.65
C VAL A 55 -10.86 0.08 4.71
N GLU A 56 -10.25 0.82 5.63
CA GLU A 56 -10.41 2.28 5.76
C GLU A 56 -9.76 3.05 4.59
N ALA A 57 -8.66 2.50 4.04
CA ALA A 57 -8.02 3.07 2.87
C ALA A 57 -8.94 3.00 1.63
N GLN A 58 -9.78 1.97 1.55
CA GLN A 58 -10.77 1.75 0.49
C GLN A 58 -12.09 2.50 0.70
N ASP A 59 -12.28 3.23 1.80
CA ASP A 59 -13.50 4.01 2.03
C ASP A 59 -13.83 4.91 0.85
N HIS A 60 -15.10 4.85 0.46
CA HIS A 60 -15.68 5.62 -0.63
C HIS A 60 -15.40 7.11 -0.41
N GLU A 61 -15.07 7.85 -1.49
CA GLU A 61 -14.62 9.25 -1.37
C GLU A 61 -15.66 10.17 -0.68
N ILE A 62 -16.94 9.82 -0.76
CA ILE A 62 -18.03 10.52 -0.09
C ILE A 62 -17.86 10.42 1.44
N TYR A 63 -17.54 9.23 1.95
CA TYR A 63 -17.32 9.00 3.37
C TYR A 63 -16.09 9.76 3.86
N LYS A 64 -15.01 9.78 3.07
CA LYS A 64 -13.82 10.60 3.36
C LYS A 64 -14.14 12.09 3.41
N LYS A 65 -14.95 12.62 2.48
CA LYS A 65 -15.35 14.03 2.47
C LYS A 65 -16.19 14.40 3.68
N VAL A 66 -17.15 13.54 4.06
CA VAL A 66 -17.99 13.76 5.24
C VAL A 66 -17.14 13.68 6.53
N ALA A 67 -16.25 12.70 6.64
CA ALA A 67 -15.32 12.59 7.76
C ALA A 67 -14.43 13.83 7.88
N LEU A 68 -13.86 14.32 6.77
CA LEU A 68 -13.07 15.56 6.74
C LEU A 68 -13.89 16.79 7.14
N SER A 69 -15.14 16.90 6.67
CA SER A 69 -16.03 18.02 7.03
C SER A 69 -16.37 18.08 8.52
N ARG A 70 -16.28 16.93 9.22
CA ARG A 70 -16.50 16.81 10.67
C ARG A 70 -15.20 16.86 11.48
N ALA A 71 -14.09 17.25 10.86
CA ALA A 71 -12.74 17.20 11.45
C ALA A 71 -12.40 15.83 12.07
N PHE A 72 -12.91 14.75 11.47
CA PHE A 72 -12.60 13.39 11.90
C PHE A 72 -11.16 13.06 11.47
N ILE A 73 -10.22 13.43 12.34
CA ILE A 73 -8.82 13.05 12.25
C ILE A 73 -8.74 11.59 12.72
N ASN A 74 -8.00 10.76 11.98
CA ASN A 74 -7.83 9.35 12.32
C ASN A 74 -7.29 9.23 13.76
N SER A 75 -8.13 8.80 14.70
CA SER A 75 -7.76 8.63 16.11
C SER A 75 -6.74 7.52 16.32
N TYR A 76 -6.55 6.65 15.34
CA TYR A 76 -5.57 5.56 15.36
C TYR A 76 -4.20 5.96 14.78
N ASP A 77 -4.06 7.16 14.22
CA ASP A 77 -2.76 7.65 13.75
C ASP A 77 -1.97 8.28 14.91
N LEU A 78 -1.12 7.48 15.55
CA LEU A 78 -0.22 7.89 16.63
C LEU A 78 1.06 8.58 16.10
N GLY A 79 1.19 8.70 14.77
CA GLY A 79 2.40 9.14 14.09
C GLY A 79 3.27 7.96 13.63
N LYS A 80 3.97 8.15 12.50
CA LYS A 80 4.66 7.09 11.74
C LYS A 80 5.49 6.13 12.58
N MET A 81 6.33 6.65 13.47
CA MET A 81 7.24 5.84 14.29
C MET A 81 6.48 5.04 15.36
N GLN A 82 5.45 5.64 15.98
CA GLN A 82 4.66 4.97 17.02
C GLN A 82 3.75 3.90 16.40
N ASN A 83 3.16 4.18 15.24
CA ASN A 83 2.38 3.20 14.48
C ASN A 83 3.24 1.98 14.09
N LEU A 84 4.47 2.20 13.62
CA LEU A 84 5.40 1.11 13.29
C LEU A 84 5.83 0.33 14.55
N LYS A 85 6.15 1.01 15.66
CA LYS A 85 6.47 0.35 16.93
C LYS A 85 5.32 -0.53 17.43
N LEU A 86 4.07 -0.06 17.30
CA LEU A 86 2.87 -0.82 17.67
C LEU A 86 2.72 -2.08 16.81
N ILE A 87 2.93 -1.99 15.49
CA ILE A 87 2.76 -3.12 14.56
C ILE A 87 3.89 -4.14 14.69
N PHE A 88 5.14 -3.68 14.78
CA PHE A 88 6.30 -4.56 14.92
C PHE A 88 6.57 -4.96 16.37
N ASN A 89 5.70 -4.55 17.30
CA ASN A 89 5.78 -4.83 18.73
C ASN A 89 7.19 -4.53 19.31
N THR A 90 7.83 -3.48 18.80
CA THR A 90 9.19 -3.09 19.17
C THR A 90 9.15 -2.32 20.49
N ARG A 91 8.75 -3.01 21.56
CA ARG A 91 8.86 -2.53 22.93
C ARG A 91 10.32 -2.69 23.36
N GLU A 92 10.81 -1.84 24.27
CA GLU A 92 12.16 -1.95 24.85
C GLU A 92 12.35 -3.19 25.76
N GLY A 93 11.41 -4.14 25.77
CA GLY A 93 11.56 -5.46 26.36
C GLY A 93 11.00 -6.47 25.35
N GLY A 94 11.91 -7.23 24.73
CA GLY A 94 11.64 -8.14 23.61
C GLY A 94 10.77 -9.34 23.94
#